data_AF-A0A964WYF1-F1
#
_entry.id   AF-A0A964WYF1-F1
#
_cell.length_a   1.000
_cell.length_b   1.000
_cell.length_c   1.000
_cell.angle_alpha   90.00
_cell.angle_beta   90.00
_cell.angle_gamma   90.00
#
_symmetry.space_group_name_H-M   'P 1'
#
loop_
_entity.id
_entity.type
_entity.pdbx_description
1 polymer ?
#
loop_
_entity_poly.entity_id
_entity_poly.type
_entity_poly.pdbx_seq_one_letter_code
_entity_poly.pdbx_strand_id
1 'polypeptide(L)'
;MEWEKLIPKEQMEWFREGVTEYLSIQVQALNGSMSKNTIEKKIENSYRRYFLSTVMGQSMSLQRAGDNKHKNRMKVYGLGTFFSLILDIEIRSANVNKAGLREVLRSMYQDFAMKDKMYSLEDIIKYVNKVAEIDLTLLFDKYVMGTEILNPKMHLAKAGLQITKMYDETYIAPSGKADNLAKKIRRSIYNY
;
A
#
# COMPACT_ATOMS: atom_id res chain seq x y z
N MET A 1 5.68 16.32 26.03
CA MET A 1 4.48 15.74 25.42
C MET A 1 4.97 14.70 24.44
N GLU A 2 5.07 13.44 24.87
CA GLU A 2 5.35 12.35 23.94
C GLU A 2 4.10 12.17 23.09
N TRP A 3 4.25 12.28 21.77
CA TRP A 3 3.15 12.02 20.85
C TRP A 3 2.91 10.53 20.82
N GLU A 4 1.70 10.09 21.19
CA GLU A 4 1.27 8.70 21.05
C GLU A 4 1.44 8.28 19.59
N LYS A 5 2.30 7.27 19.35
CA LYS A 5 2.63 6.78 18.01
C LYS A 5 2.50 5.26 17.98
N LEU A 6 2.25 4.71 16.79
CA LEU A 6 2.31 3.27 16.59
C LEU A 6 3.77 2.81 16.73
N ILE A 7 4.03 1.92 17.69
CA ILE A 7 5.36 1.33 17.95
C ILE A 7 5.31 -0.17 17.61
N PRO A 8 6.13 -0.68 16.68
CA PRO A 8 6.11 -2.09 16.35
C PRO A 8 6.94 -2.93 17.35
N LYS A 9 6.53 -4.18 17.61
CA LYS A 9 7.28 -5.16 18.42
C LYS A 9 8.60 -5.59 17.78
N GLU A 10 8.66 -5.53 16.46
CA GLU A 10 9.82 -5.89 15.66
C GLU A 10 10.03 -4.84 14.56
N GLN A 11 11.09 -4.97 13.78
CA GLN A 11 11.31 -4.08 12.65
C GLN A 11 10.10 -4.14 11.69
N MET A 12 9.55 -3.00 11.30
CA MET A 12 8.35 -2.89 10.44
C MET A 12 8.48 -1.74 9.43
N GLU A 13 9.67 -1.57 8.85
CA GLU A 13 9.99 -0.42 7.98
C GLU A 13 9.14 -0.37 6.72
N TRP A 14 8.71 -1.50 6.15
CA TRP A 14 7.78 -1.48 5.01
C TRP A 14 6.44 -0.83 5.40
N PHE A 15 5.97 -1.07 6.62
CA PHE A 15 4.74 -0.48 7.13
C PHE A 15 5.00 0.98 7.50
N ARG A 16 6.03 1.26 8.31
CA ARG A 16 6.34 2.61 8.79
C ARG A 16 6.70 3.57 7.67
N GLU A 17 7.47 3.14 6.68
CA GLU A 17 7.93 4.00 5.58
C GLU A 17 6.99 3.90 4.37
N GLY A 18 6.64 2.66 3.96
CA GLY A 18 5.82 2.42 2.78
C GLY A 18 4.37 2.87 2.95
N VAL A 19 3.71 2.51 4.06
CA VAL A 19 2.32 2.96 4.31
C VAL A 19 2.27 4.47 4.51
N THR A 20 3.26 5.05 5.22
CA THR A 20 3.33 6.51 5.41
C THR A 20 3.51 7.26 4.09
N GLU A 21 4.39 6.80 3.20
CA GLU A 21 4.54 7.40 1.86
C GLU A 21 3.23 7.29 1.07
N TYR A 22 2.58 6.13 1.09
CA TYR A 22 1.30 5.94 0.39
C TYR A 22 0.19 6.86 0.93
N LEU A 23 0.02 6.93 2.24
CA LEU A 23 -0.98 7.82 2.86
C LEU A 23 -0.69 9.28 2.58
N SER A 24 0.58 9.68 2.57
CA SER A 24 0.99 11.02 2.18
C SER A 24 0.51 11.32 0.76
N ILE A 25 0.72 10.41 -0.19
CA ILE A 25 0.22 10.54 -1.57
C ILE A 25 -1.32 10.64 -1.58
N GLN A 26 -2.01 9.75 -0.87
CA GLN A 26 -3.48 9.72 -0.83
C GLN A 26 -4.06 11.02 -0.24
N VAL A 27 -3.49 11.52 0.87
CA VAL A 27 -3.94 12.78 1.50
C VAL A 27 -3.77 13.96 0.55
N GLN A 28 -2.64 14.03 -0.15
CA GLN A 28 -2.36 15.09 -1.14
C GLN A 28 -3.28 15.02 -2.37
N ALA A 29 -3.73 13.81 -2.73
CA ALA A 29 -4.73 13.63 -3.78
C ALA A 29 -6.12 14.11 -3.30
N LEU A 30 -6.53 13.70 -2.09
CA LEU A 30 -7.86 13.98 -1.54
C LEU A 30 -8.07 15.45 -1.20
N ASN A 31 -7.05 16.14 -0.69
CA ASN A 31 -7.14 17.57 -0.39
C ASN A 31 -6.85 18.48 -1.60
N GLY A 32 -6.49 17.90 -2.75
CA GLY A 32 -6.15 18.64 -3.96
C GLY A 32 -4.85 19.44 -3.90
N SER A 33 -3.97 19.19 -2.92
CA SER A 33 -2.70 19.90 -2.77
C SER A 33 -1.66 19.49 -3.81
N MET A 34 -1.91 18.41 -4.57
CA MET A 34 -1.11 18.02 -5.72
C MET A 34 -1.99 17.75 -6.95
N SER A 35 -1.44 18.07 -8.13
CA SER A 35 -2.11 17.77 -9.39
C SER A 35 -2.27 16.26 -9.59
N LYS A 36 -3.32 15.87 -10.31
CA LYS A 36 -3.56 14.50 -10.76
C LYS A 36 -2.30 13.84 -11.35
N ASN A 37 -1.64 14.51 -12.30
CA ASN A 37 -0.44 13.98 -12.96
C ASN A 37 0.72 13.75 -11.97
N THR A 38 0.84 14.58 -10.92
CA THR A 38 1.85 14.42 -9.89
C THR A 38 1.57 13.19 -9.02
N ILE A 39 0.31 12.97 -8.66
CA ILE A 39 -0.13 11.80 -7.89
C ILE A 39 0.10 10.51 -8.70
N GLU A 40 -0.32 10.48 -9.96
CA GLU A 40 -0.11 9.34 -10.87
C GLU A 40 1.38 8.99 -10.98
N LYS A 41 2.22 9.98 -11.25
CA LYS A 41 3.68 9.80 -11.32
C LYS A 41 4.27 9.27 -10.01
N LYS A 42 3.80 9.71 -8.84
CA LYS A 42 4.28 9.21 -7.55
C LYS A 42 3.97 7.73 -7.36
N ILE A 43 2.76 7.29 -7.73
CA ILE A 43 2.37 5.88 -7.69
C ILE A 43 3.16 5.07 -8.73
N GLU A 44 3.26 5.52 -9.97
CA GLU A 44 4.07 4.87 -11.02
C GLU A 44 5.53 4.72 -10.60
N ASN A 45 6.12 5.77 -10.02
CA ASN A 45 7.48 5.75 -9.48
C ASN A 45 7.66 4.70 -8.38
N SER A 46 6.65 4.49 -7.53
CA SER A 46 6.71 3.44 -6.48
C SER A 46 6.80 2.04 -7.10
N TYR A 47 6.00 1.78 -8.15
CA TYR A 47 6.08 0.54 -8.91
C TYR A 47 7.42 0.40 -9.64
N ARG A 48 7.91 1.47 -10.30
CA ARG A 48 9.21 1.45 -10.98
C ARG A 48 10.34 1.11 -10.00
N ARG A 49 10.36 1.70 -8.80
CA ARG A 49 11.35 1.37 -7.76
C ARG A 49 11.27 -0.10 -7.33
N TYR A 50 10.06 -0.63 -7.18
CA TYR A 50 9.87 -2.05 -6.91
C TYR A 50 10.43 -2.93 -8.05
N PHE A 51 10.07 -2.63 -9.29
CA PHE A 51 10.56 -3.34 -10.47
C PHE A 51 12.10 -3.31 -10.54
N LEU A 52 12.71 -2.13 -10.40
CA LEU A 52 14.16 -1.94 -10.37
C LEU A 52 14.82 -2.76 -9.25
N SER A 53 14.25 -2.76 -8.04
CA SER A 53 14.78 -3.57 -6.94
C SER A 53 14.79 -5.07 -7.26
N THR A 54 13.78 -5.55 -8.00
CA THR A 54 13.66 -6.95 -8.39
C THR A 54 14.68 -7.33 -9.46
N VAL A 55 14.83 -6.50 -10.51
CA VAL A 55 15.82 -6.76 -11.58
C VAL A 55 17.27 -6.57 -11.12
N MET A 56 17.50 -5.74 -10.10
CA MET A 56 18.81 -5.59 -9.44
C MET A 56 19.12 -6.72 -8.44
N GLY A 57 18.31 -7.78 -8.38
CA GLY A 57 18.59 -8.98 -7.60
C GLY A 57 18.23 -8.91 -6.12
N GLN A 58 17.40 -7.95 -5.67
CA GLN A 58 16.90 -7.95 -4.28
C GLN A 58 15.81 -9.01 -4.09
N SER A 59 16.24 -10.26 -3.88
CA SER A 59 15.38 -11.45 -3.78
C SER A 59 14.75 -11.68 -2.40
N MET A 60 15.21 -10.98 -1.34
CA MET A 60 14.64 -11.10 0.01
C MET A 60 13.19 -10.62 0.11
N SER A 61 12.44 -11.06 1.10
CA SER A 61 11.08 -10.56 1.34
C SER A 61 11.05 -9.07 1.68
N LEU A 62 9.89 -8.44 1.57
CA LEU A 62 9.72 -7.03 1.92
C LEU A 62 9.98 -6.78 3.41
N GLN A 63 9.58 -7.71 4.28
CA GLN A 63 9.88 -7.67 5.71
C GLN A 63 11.40 -7.64 5.95
N ARG A 64 12.14 -8.64 5.43
CA ARG A 64 13.61 -8.73 5.57
C ARG A 64 14.36 -7.58 4.91
N ALA A 65 13.81 -6.98 3.86
CA ALA A 65 14.43 -5.82 3.22
C ALA A 65 14.67 -4.68 4.22
N GLY A 66 13.81 -4.54 5.23
CA GLY A 66 13.95 -3.49 6.21
C GLY A 66 15.00 -3.73 7.30
N ASP A 67 15.57 -4.94 7.43
CA ASP A 67 16.75 -5.21 8.28
C ASP A 67 17.94 -4.31 7.89
N ASN A 68 18.03 -3.96 6.60
CA ASN A 68 18.95 -2.95 6.10
C ASN A 68 18.23 -2.01 5.13
N LYS A 69 17.35 -1.16 5.67
CA LYS A 69 16.50 -0.27 4.87
C LYS A 69 17.26 0.66 3.94
N HIS A 70 18.47 1.09 4.31
CA HIS A 70 19.29 1.98 3.49
C HIS A 70 19.78 1.27 2.23
N LYS A 71 20.29 0.04 2.36
CA LYS A 71 20.70 -0.79 1.23
C LYS A 71 19.52 -1.22 0.36
N ASN A 72 18.38 -1.51 0.98
CA ASN A 72 17.19 -2.01 0.30
C ASN A 72 16.10 -0.95 0.08
N ARG A 73 16.52 0.33 0.00
CA ARG A 73 15.60 1.48 -0.05
C ARG A 73 14.58 1.37 -1.17
N MET A 74 15.00 0.90 -2.35
CA MET A 74 14.09 0.75 -3.50
C MET A 74 12.99 -0.28 -3.22
N LYS A 75 13.27 -1.35 -2.48
CA LYS A 75 12.26 -2.34 -2.10
C LYS A 75 11.36 -1.83 -0.98
N VAL A 76 11.94 -1.30 0.10
CA VAL A 76 11.15 -0.77 1.25
C VAL A 76 10.21 0.34 0.82
N TYR A 77 10.70 1.37 0.12
CA TYR A 77 9.87 2.49 -0.32
C TYR A 77 9.12 2.20 -1.62
N GLY A 78 9.67 1.39 -2.53
CA GLY A 78 8.99 1.05 -3.79
C GLY A 78 7.87 0.06 -3.55
N LEU A 79 8.22 -1.16 -3.14
CA LEU A 79 7.23 -2.22 -2.89
C LEU A 79 6.38 -1.90 -1.66
N GLY A 80 6.93 -1.32 -0.58
CA GLY A 80 6.10 -0.95 0.58
C GLY A 80 4.99 0.05 0.23
N THR A 81 5.32 1.11 -0.51
CA THR A 81 4.31 2.09 -0.96
C THR A 81 3.33 1.47 -1.94
N PHE A 82 3.82 0.72 -2.92
CA PHE A 82 2.97 0.14 -3.95
C PHE A 82 2.06 -0.97 -3.40
N PHE A 83 2.57 -1.82 -2.50
CA PHE A 83 1.78 -2.80 -1.76
C PHE A 83 0.71 -2.12 -0.90
N SER A 84 1.01 -0.97 -0.29
CA SER A 84 0.01 -0.22 0.48
C SER A 84 -1.16 0.28 -0.39
N LEU A 85 -0.89 0.71 -1.62
CA LEU A 85 -1.95 0.99 -2.60
C LEU A 85 -2.78 -0.25 -2.91
N ILE A 86 -2.11 -1.38 -3.20
CA ILE A 86 -2.79 -2.65 -3.51
C ILE A 86 -3.67 -3.08 -2.34
N LEU A 87 -3.15 -2.98 -1.12
CA LEU A 87 -3.88 -3.30 0.10
C LEU A 87 -5.11 -2.40 0.30
N ASP A 88 -4.99 -1.08 0.07
CA ASP A 88 -6.15 -0.18 0.14
C ASP A 88 -7.21 -0.53 -0.90
N ILE A 89 -6.79 -0.87 -2.14
CA ILE A 89 -7.71 -1.32 -3.19
C ILE A 89 -8.42 -2.62 -2.80
N GLU A 90 -7.68 -3.59 -2.26
CA GLU A 90 -8.23 -4.89 -1.85
C GLU A 90 -9.24 -4.75 -0.71
N ILE A 91 -8.92 -3.97 0.32
CA ILE A 91 -9.83 -3.66 1.43
C ILE A 91 -11.12 -3.01 0.89
N ARG A 92 -10.97 -1.96 0.07
CA ARG A 92 -12.11 -1.24 -0.51
C ARG A 92 -12.94 -2.12 -1.44
N SER A 93 -12.31 -2.99 -2.22
CA SER A 93 -13.03 -3.92 -3.08
C SER A 93 -13.85 -4.91 -2.26
N ALA A 94 -13.30 -5.41 -1.16
CA ALA A 94 -13.95 -6.40 -0.32
C ALA A 94 -15.17 -5.83 0.44
N ASN A 95 -15.05 -4.61 0.95
CA ASN A 95 -16.12 -3.96 1.73
C ASN A 95 -17.01 -3.02 0.92
N VAL A 96 -17.00 -3.10 -0.41
CA VAL A 96 -17.82 -2.27 -1.33
C VAL A 96 -17.56 -0.76 -1.14
N ASN A 97 -16.28 -0.42 -0.95
CA ASN A 97 -15.72 0.92 -0.77
C ASN A 97 -16.27 1.68 0.45
N LYS A 98 -16.69 0.97 1.50
CA LYS A 98 -17.08 1.57 2.78
C LYS A 98 -15.89 2.16 3.52
N ALA A 99 -14.75 1.47 3.52
CA ALA A 99 -13.55 1.84 4.25
C ALA A 99 -12.28 1.37 3.54
N GLY A 100 -11.13 1.91 3.94
CA GLY A 100 -9.82 1.60 3.35
C GLY A 100 -8.71 1.56 4.40
N LEU A 101 -7.45 1.62 3.95
CA LEU A 101 -6.26 1.51 4.78
C LEU A 101 -6.17 2.59 5.88
N ARG A 102 -6.75 3.78 5.64
CA ARG A 102 -6.86 4.84 6.67
C ARG A 102 -7.66 4.37 7.90
N GLU A 103 -8.70 3.56 7.69
CA GLU A 103 -9.55 3.04 8.77
C GLU A 103 -8.84 1.94 9.57
N VAL A 104 -8.02 1.13 8.89
CA VAL A 104 -7.12 0.17 9.55
C VAL A 104 -6.19 0.89 10.52
N LEU A 105 -5.52 1.94 10.04
CA LEU A 105 -4.58 2.71 10.87
C LEU A 105 -5.27 3.47 12.01
N ARG A 106 -6.46 4.03 11.76
CA ARG A 106 -7.26 4.67 12.81
C ARG A 106 -7.61 3.69 13.92
N SER A 107 -8.03 2.48 13.56
CA SER A 107 -8.36 1.42 14.52
C SER A 107 -7.12 0.97 15.30
N MET A 108 -6.00 0.73 14.60
CA MET A 108 -4.74 0.38 15.24
C MET A 108 -4.26 1.49 16.19
N TYR A 109 -4.36 2.76 15.79
CA TYR A 109 -3.96 3.88 16.64
C TYR A 109 -4.72 3.88 17.97
N GLN A 110 -6.04 3.67 17.93
CA GLN A 110 -6.89 3.62 19.12
C GLN A 110 -6.57 2.45 20.05
N ASP A 111 -6.19 1.30 19.48
CA ASP A 111 -5.97 0.07 20.25
C ASP A 111 -4.52 -0.16 20.66
N PHE A 112 -3.56 0.53 20.03
CA PHE A 112 -2.14 0.43 20.32
C PHE A 112 -1.55 1.75 20.85
N ALA A 113 -1.50 2.79 20.02
CA ALA A 113 -0.82 4.04 20.36
C ALA A 113 -1.44 4.73 21.59
N MET A 114 -2.77 4.86 21.62
CA MET A 114 -3.49 5.48 22.75
C MET A 114 -3.45 4.67 24.05
N LYS A 115 -2.96 3.43 23.99
CA LYS A 115 -2.89 2.50 25.12
C LYS A 115 -1.45 2.12 25.46
N ASP A 116 -0.48 2.82 24.87
CA ASP A 116 0.96 2.54 24.97
C ASP A 116 1.31 1.05 24.73
N LYS A 117 0.68 0.46 23.71
CA LYS A 117 0.93 -0.94 23.31
C LYS A 117 1.67 -0.99 22.00
N MET A 118 2.58 -1.95 21.91
CA MET A 118 3.28 -2.27 20.67
C MET A 118 2.44 -3.21 19.80
N TYR A 119 2.52 -3.08 18.47
CA TYR A 119 1.81 -3.93 17.50
C TYR A 119 2.75 -4.94 16.81
N SER A 120 2.23 -6.10 16.39
CA SER A 120 2.94 -7.06 15.52
C SER A 120 2.39 -7.09 14.09
N LEU A 121 2.97 -7.93 13.23
CA LEU A 121 2.42 -8.19 11.89
C LEU A 121 1.02 -8.81 11.96
N GLU A 122 0.80 -9.74 12.89
CA GLU A 122 -0.50 -10.41 13.09
C GLU A 122 -1.56 -9.38 13.50
N ASP A 123 -1.18 -8.37 14.28
CA ASP A 123 -2.06 -7.25 14.60
C ASP A 123 -2.44 -6.48 13.34
N ILE A 124 -1.49 -6.12 12.46
CA ILE A 124 -1.79 -5.46 11.17
C ILE A 124 -2.79 -6.30 10.36
N ILE A 125 -2.51 -7.58 10.17
CA ILE A 125 -3.36 -8.51 9.39
C ILE A 125 -4.77 -8.59 10.00
N LYS A 126 -4.87 -8.68 11.33
CA LYS A 126 -6.14 -8.70 12.05
C LYS A 126 -6.98 -7.46 11.77
N TYR A 127 -6.41 -6.26 11.85
CA TYR A 127 -7.17 -5.02 11.58
C TYR A 127 -7.50 -4.86 10.09
N VAL A 128 -6.62 -5.30 9.20
CA VAL A 128 -6.90 -5.35 7.76
C VAL A 128 -8.11 -6.24 7.47
N ASN A 129 -8.09 -7.49 7.97
CA ASN A 129 -9.19 -8.43 7.77
C ASN A 129 -10.49 -7.92 8.38
N LYS A 130 -10.42 -7.30 9.57
CA LYS A 130 -11.57 -6.67 10.22
C LYS A 130 -12.22 -5.58 9.36
N VAL A 131 -11.42 -4.72 8.72
CA VAL A 131 -11.94 -3.62 7.87
C VAL A 131 -12.37 -4.13 6.49
N ALA A 132 -11.68 -5.15 5.96
CA ALA A 132 -12.00 -5.75 4.67
C ALA A 132 -13.26 -6.65 4.73
N GLU A 133 -13.65 -7.11 5.92
CA GLU A 133 -14.74 -8.09 6.12
C GLU A 133 -14.44 -9.47 5.47
N ILE A 134 -13.19 -9.72 5.08
CA ILE A 134 -12.69 -10.99 4.51
C ILE A 134 -11.24 -11.25 4.96
N ASP A 135 -10.76 -12.46 4.73
CA ASP A 135 -9.36 -12.81 4.98
C ASP A 135 -8.44 -12.39 3.81
N LEU A 136 -7.50 -11.47 4.10
CA LEU A 136 -6.47 -11.00 3.18
C LEU A 136 -5.06 -11.47 3.56
N THR A 137 -4.93 -12.42 4.50
CA THR A 137 -3.62 -12.92 5.01
C THR A 137 -2.69 -13.36 3.89
N LEU A 138 -3.23 -14.02 2.85
CA LEU A 138 -2.44 -14.46 1.69
C LEU A 138 -1.69 -13.33 0.97
N LEU A 139 -2.16 -12.09 1.02
CA LEU A 139 -1.42 -10.95 0.45
C LEU A 139 -0.12 -10.68 1.22
N PHE A 140 -0.15 -10.82 2.54
CA PHE A 140 1.02 -10.63 3.40
C PHE A 140 1.98 -11.81 3.26
N ASP A 141 1.47 -13.03 3.25
CA ASP A 141 2.28 -14.23 3.05
C ASP A 141 3.05 -14.19 1.74
N LYS A 142 2.41 -13.72 0.66
CA LYS A 142 3.04 -13.63 -0.67
C LYS A 142 4.01 -12.46 -0.80
N TYR A 143 3.59 -11.27 -0.38
CA TYR A 143 4.24 -10.02 -0.80
C TYR A 143 4.97 -9.28 0.34
N VAL A 144 4.69 -9.61 1.60
CA VAL A 144 5.37 -9.05 2.76
C VAL A 144 6.42 -10.04 3.30
N MET A 145 5.97 -11.24 3.65
CA MET A 145 6.81 -12.30 4.23
C MET A 145 7.45 -13.17 3.15
N GLY A 146 6.75 -13.39 2.04
CA GLY A 146 7.22 -14.13 0.88
C GLY A 146 8.02 -13.29 -0.09
N THR A 147 8.40 -13.95 -1.18
CA THR A 147 9.23 -13.39 -2.26
C THR A 147 8.51 -13.44 -3.61
N GLU A 148 7.20 -13.70 -3.61
CA GLU A 148 6.41 -13.76 -4.83
C GLU A 148 6.42 -12.40 -5.55
N ILE A 149 6.53 -12.42 -6.87
CA ILE A 149 6.47 -11.20 -7.68
C ILE A 149 5.02 -10.73 -7.73
N LEU A 150 4.77 -9.52 -7.24
CA LEU A 150 3.44 -8.91 -7.26
C LEU A 150 3.05 -8.54 -8.70
N ASN A 151 2.01 -9.21 -9.21
CA ASN A 151 1.37 -8.86 -10.47
C ASN A 151 0.21 -7.89 -10.22
N PRO A 152 0.38 -6.59 -10.51
CA PRO A 152 -0.61 -5.57 -10.13
C PRO A 152 -1.91 -5.60 -10.93
N LYS A 153 -1.95 -6.28 -12.09
CA LYS A 153 -3.04 -6.11 -13.07
C LYS A 153 -4.42 -6.37 -12.48
N MET A 154 -4.59 -7.51 -11.80
CA MET A 154 -5.90 -7.90 -11.25
C MET A 154 -6.32 -7.02 -10.07
N HIS A 155 -5.36 -6.57 -9.26
CA HIS A 155 -5.62 -5.69 -8.13
C HIS A 155 -6.02 -4.29 -8.60
N LEU A 156 -5.24 -3.69 -9.51
CA LEU A 156 -5.52 -2.36 -10.08
C LEU A 156 -6.87 -2.33 -10.82
N ALA A 157 -7.24 -3.42 -11.49
CA ALA A 157 -8.53 -3.51 -12.17
C ALA A 157 -9.72 -3.31 -11.23
N LYS A 158 -9.63 -3.73 -9.95
CA LYS A 158 -10.67 -3.50 -8.94
C LYS A 158 -10.86 -2.02 -8.61
N ALA A 159 -9.86 -1.18 -8.85
CA ALA A 159 -9.97 0.28 -8.79
C ALA A 159 -10.16 0.92 -10.18
N GLY A 160 -10.50 0.13 -11.20
CA GLY A 160 -10.73 0.66 -12.54
C GLY A 160 -9.48 1.28 -13.14
N LEU A 161 -8.32 0.74 -12.79
CA LEU A 161 -7.01 1.14 -13.28
C LEU A 161 -6.42 0.02 -14.12
N GLN A 162 -5.59 0.40 -15.08
CA GLN A 162 -4.77 -0.49 -15.88
C GLN A 162 -3.33 -0.02 -15.83
N ILE A 163 -2.41 -0.96 -15.97
CA ILE A 163 -0.97 -0.72 -15.98
C ILE A 163 -0.39 -1.15 -17.32
N THR A 164 0.35 -0.23 -17.94
CA THR A 164 1.14 -0.47 -19.14
C THR A 164 2.60 -0.27 -18.80
N LYS A 165 3.46 -1.13 -19.33
CA LYS A 165 4.91 -1.03 -19.17
C LYS A 165 5.56 -0.87 -20.53
N MET A 166 6.53 0.03 -20.62
CA MET A 166 7.37 0.19 -21.80
C MET A 166 8.81 0.36 -21.31
N TYR A 167 9.64 -0.66 -21.48
CA TYR A 167 10.97 -0.73 -20.87
C TYR A 167 10.94 -0.53 -19.34
N ASP A 168 11.60 0.50 -18.82
CA ASP A 168 11.61 0.89 -17.41
C ASP A 168 10.49 1.88 -17.04
N GLU A 169 9.70 2.32 -18.02
CA GLU A 169 8.55 3.20 -17.80
C GLU A 169 7.32 2.41 -17.38
N THR A 170 6.55 3.00 -16.47
CA THR A 170 5.29 2.46 -15.97
C THR A 170 4.24 3.54 -16.08
N TYR A 171 3.12 3.18 -16.70
CA TYR A 171 1.96 4.04 -16.86
C TYR A 171 0.76 3.39 -16.18
N ILE A 172 0.13 4.09 -15.23
CA ILE A 172 -1.08 3.66 -14.56
C ILE A 172 -2.19 4.64 -14.90
N ALA A 173 -3.22 4.16 -15.59
CA ALA A 173 -4.29 5.00 -16.11
C ALA A 173 -5.67 4.39 -15.81
N PRO A 174 -6.74 5.21 -15.80
CA PRO A 174 -8.11 4.72 -15.82
C PRO A 174 -8.34 3.69 -16.95
N SER A 175 -9.00 2.58 -16.63
CA SER A 175 -9.47 1.64 -17.62
C SER A 175 -10.88 2.03 -18.11
N GLY A 176 -11.08 2.03 -19.43
CA GLY A 176 -12.41 2.26 -20.03
C GLY A 176 -13.44 1.18 -19.70
N LYS A 177 -13.00 0.02 -19.19
CA LYS A 177 -13.85 -1.12 -18.80
C LYS A 177 -14.29 -1.10 -17.33
N ALA A 178 -13.95 -0.05 -16.59
CA ALA A 178 -14.24 0.03 -15.17
C ALA A 178 -15.75 0.12 -14.88
N ASP A 179 -16.24 -0.76 -14.01
CA ASP A 179 -17.59 -0.67 -13.47
C ASP A 179 -17.75 0.50 -12.49
N ASN A 180 -18.97 0.67 -11.95
CA ASN A 180 -19.27 1.76 -11.04
C ASN A 180 -18.57 1.65 -9.68
N LEU A 181 -18.37 0.43 -9.16
CA LEU A 181 -17.67 0.23 -7.89
C LEU A 181 -16.18 0.57 -8.07
N ALA A 182 -15.57 0.08 -9.13
CA ALA A 182 -14.19 0.34 -9.49
C ALA A 182 -13.90 1.84 -9.65
N LYS A 183 -14.79 2.58 -10.30
CA LYS A 183 -14.71 4.06 -10.40
C LYS A 183 -14.83 4.74 -9.03
N LYS A 184 -15.72 4.27 -8.14
CA LYS A 184 -15.86 4.79 -6.77
C LYS A 184 -14.60 4.57 -5.96
N ILE A 185 -14.01 3.36 -6.03
CA ILE A 185 -12.75 3.02 -5.36
C ILE A 185 -11.64 3.95 -5.84
N ARG A 186 -11.50 4.14 -7.16
CA ARG A 186 -10.51 5.07 -7.73
C ARG A 186 -10.68 6.48 -7.16
N ARG A 187 -11.90 6.99 -7.15
CA ARG A 187 -12.19 8.33 -6.64
C ARG A 187 -11.84 8.48 -5.16
N SER A 188 -12.05 7.43 -4.36
CA SER A 188 -11.65 7.44 -2.95
C SER A 188 -10.13 7.40 -2.71
N ILE A 189 -9.34 7.03 -3.70
CA ILE A 189 -7.87 7.02 -3.64
C ILE A 189 -7.28 8.29 -4.26
N TYR A 190 -7.79 8.69 -5.43
CA TYR A 190 -7.20 9.71 -6.30
C TYR A 190 -8.00 11.01 -6.38
N ASN A 191 -9.22 11.05 -5.85
CA ASN A 191 -10.18 12.16 -5.98
C ASN A 191 -10.71 12.40 -7.41
N TYR A 192 -10.62 11.41 -8.32
CA TYR A 192 -11.20 11.43 -9.69
C TYR A 192 -11.45 10.04 -10.30
#